data_AF-A0A2R8A115-F1
#
_entry.id   AF-A0A2R8A115-F1
#
_cell.length_a   1.000
_cell.length_b   1.000
_cell.length_c   1.000
_cell.angle_alpha   90.00
_cell.angle_beta   90.00
_cell.angle_gamma   90.00
#
_symmetry.space_group_name_H-M   'P 1'
#
loop_
_entity.id
_entity.type
_entity.pdbx_description
1 polymer ?
#
loop_
_entity_poly.entity_id
_entity_poly.type
_entity_poly.pdbx_seq_one_letter_code
_entity_poly.pdbx_strand_id
1 'polypeptide(L)'
;MIILMSVFALILFAMAFFLLSGKASVLIINEHENQHQMNQKFFKFYGYLLLFFGIFACFLVFNHIQWLWLTFLGATSFIMVFFVIGLNRRIN
;
A
#
# COMPACT_ATOMS: atom_id res chain seq x y z
N MET A 1 20.56 1.80 -7.88
CA MET A 1 19.36 1.07 -8.34
C MET A 1 18.93 -0.01 -7.34
N ILE A 2 19.78 -0.99 -7.03
CA ILE A 2 19.49 -2.03 -6.02
C ILE A 2 19.12 -1.41 -4.66
N ILE A 3 19.99 -0.54 -4.12
CA ILE A 3 19.76 0.14 -2.82
C ILE A 3 18.41 0.89 -2.81
N LEU A 4 18.09 1.58 -3.91
CA LEU A 4 16.84 2.35 -4.04
C LEU A 4 15.61 1.42 -4.02
N MET A 5 15.66 0.29 -4.74
CA MET A 5 14.57 -0.69 -4.74
C MET A 5 14.43 -1.42 -3.41
N SER A 6 15.53 -1.68 -2.71
CA SER A 6 15.49 -2.24 -1.35
C SER A 6 14.84 -1.27 -0.36
N VAL A 7 15.18 0.02 -0.42
CA VAL A 7 14.53 1.06 0.40
C VAL A 7 13.05 1.17 0.04
N PHE A 8 12.71 1.13 -1.25
CA PHE A 8 11.32 1.15 -1.71
C PHE A 8 10.52 -0.05 -1.19
N ALA A 9 11.08 -1.25 -1.27
CA ALA A 9 10.46 -2.46 -0.73
C ALA A 9 10.22 -2.33 0.79
N LEU A 10 11.20 -1.81 1.54
CA LEU A 10 11.05 -1.57 2.98
C LEU A 10 9.91 -0.59 3.28
N ILE A 11 9.78 0.50 2.51
CA ILE A 11 8.69 1.45 2.66
C ILE A 11 7.34 0.77 2.38
N LEU A 12 7.24 -0.06 1.34
CA LEU A 12 6.03 -0.82 1.04
C LEU A 12 5.67 -1.79 2.18
N PHE A 13 6.65 -2.49 2.75
CA PHE A 13 6.41 -3.37 3.90
C PHE A 13 5.99 -2.60 5.14
N ALA A 14 6.61 -1.45 5.43
CA ALA A 14 6.23 -0.61 6.56
C ALA A 14 4.79 -0.10 6.41
N MET A 15 4.42 0.38 5.22
CA MET A 15 3.05 0.81 4.93
C MET A 15 2.06 -0.35 5.01
N ALA A 16 2.38 -1.50 4.42
CA ALA A 16 1.55 -2.69 4.49
C ALA A 16 1.31 -3.15 5.93
N PHE A 17 2.37 -3.20 6.74
CA PHE A 17 2.28 -3.54 8.16
C PHE A 17 1.38 -2.57 8.93
N PHE A 18 1.55 -1.26 8.68
CA PHE A 18 0.72 -0.22 9.30
C PHE A 18 -0.76 -0.38 8.95
N LEU A 19 -1.07 -0.63 7.68
CA LEU A 19 -2.44 -0.79 7.18
C LEU A 19 -3.08 -2.10 7.67
N LEU A 20 -2.30 -3.19 7.73
CA LEU A 20 -2.76 -4.50 8.22
C LEU A 20 -2.98 -4.51 9.73
N SER A 21 -2.24 -3.69 10.49
CA SER A 21 -2.39 -3.57 11.94
C SER A 21 -3.79 -3.08 12.37
N GLY A 22 -4.62 -2.57 11.46
CA GLY A 22 -5.97 -2.08 11.76
C GLY A 22 -5.99 -0.73 12.49
N LYS A 23 -4.86 -0.28 13.05
CA LYS A 23 -4.69 1.05 13.65
C LYS A 23 -4.95 2.19 12.68
N ALA A 24 -4.83 1.93 11.38
CA ALA A 24 -5.14 2.91 10.34
C ALA A 24 -6.62 3.30 10.29
N SER A 25 -7.56 2.43 10.69
CA SER A 25 -8.99 2.81 10.71
C SER A 25 -9.29 3.85 11.80
N VAL A 26 -8.52 3.84 12.90
CA VAL A 26 -8.64 4.81 14.00
C VAL A 26 -8.30 6.24 13.56
N LEU A 27 -7.60 6.42 12.43
CA LEU A 27 -7.34 7.74 11.85
C LEU A 27 -8.60 8.39 11.24
N ILE A 28 -9.69 7.63 11.07
CA ILE A 28 -10.97 8.17 10.59
C ILE A 28 -11.75 8.68 11.81
N ILE A 29 -11.63 9.99 12.07
CA ILE A 29 -12.17 10.66 13.27
C ILE A 29 -13.71 10.65 13.34
N ASN A 30 -14.39 10.53 12.19
CA ASN A 30 -15.87 10.52 12.07
C ASN A 30 -16.43 9.13 11.71
N GLU A 31 -15.94 8.08 12.35
CA GLU A 31 -16.36 6.71 12.03
C GLU A 31 -17.71 6.37 12.69
N HIS A 32 -18.80 6.31 11.90
CA HIS A 32 -20.07 5.74 12.36
C HIS A 32 -19.91 4.24 12.70
N GLU A 33 -20.56 3.75 13.76
CA GLU A 33 -20.43 2.36 14.27
C GLU A 33 -20.57 1.27 13.19
N ASN A 34 -21.39 1.49 12.16
CA ASN A 34 -21.58 0.53 11.06
C ASN A 34 -20.50 0.59 9.96
N GLN A 35 -19.65 1.60 9.93
CA GLN A 35 -18.61 1.77 8.90
C GLN A 35 -17.23 1.28 9.35
N HIS A 36 -17.01 1.07 10.65
CA HIS A 36 -15.72 0.62 11.20
C HIS A 36 -15.22 -0.68 10.57
N GLN A 37 -16.11 -1.67 10.42
CA GLN A 37 -15.76 -2.94 9.77
C GLN A 37 -15.43 -2.77 8.28
N MET A 38 -16.11 -1.86 7.58
CA MET A 38 -15.86 -1.60 6.16
C MET A 38 -14.53 -0.87 5.93
N ASN A 39 -14.21 0.09 6.80
CA ASN A 39 -12.95 0.83 6.75
C ASN A 39 -11.77 -0.08 7.10
N GLN A 40 -11.90 -0.93 8.13
CA GLN A 40 -10.89 -1.95 8.42
C GLN A 40 -10.65 -2.89 7.23
N LYS A 41 -11.71 -3.35 6.55
CA LYS A 41 -11.57 -4.18 5.34
C LYS A 41 -10.84 -3.42 4.22
N PHE A 42 -11.15 -2.13 4.03
CA PHE A 42 -10.46 -1.28 3.05
C PHE A 42 -8.95 -1.18 3.35
N PHE A 43 -8.58 -0.82 4.59
CA PHE A 43 -7.17 -0.73 4.98
C PHE A 43 -6.44 -2.07 4.84
N LYS A 44 -7.06 -3.19 5.28
CA LYS A 44 -6.48 -4.52 5.11
C LYS A 44 -6.28 -4.90 3.64
N PHE A 45 -7.26 -4.61 2.78
CA PHE A 45 -7.15 -4.88 1.34
C PHE A 45 -5.92 -4.18 0.73
N TYR A 46 -5.78 -2.87 0.96
CA TYR A 46 -4.61 -2.12 0.47
C TYR A 46 -3.31 -2.55 1.16
N GLY A 47 -3.36 -2.95 2.43
CA GLY A 47 -2.23 -3.51 3.15
C GLY A 47 -1.72 -4.81 2.51
N TYR A 48 -2.60 -5.76 2.21
CA TYR A 48 -2.22 -7.00 1.51
C TYR A 48 -1.69 -6.72 0.10
N LEU A 49 -2.28 -5.75 -0.60
CA LEU A 49 -1.87 -5.37 -1.95
C LEU A 49 -0.47 -4.74 -1.94
N LEU A 50 -0.17 -3.85 -0.99
CA LEU A 50 1.18 -3.30 -0.81
C LEU A 50 2.19 -4.34 -0.34
N LEU A 51 1.76 -5.32 0.47
CA LEU A 51 2.62 -6.44 0.89
C LEU A 51 3.02 -7.31 -0.30
N PHE A 52 2.06 -7.64 -1.17
CA PHE A 52 2.32 -8.36 -2.41
C PHE A 52 3.29 -7.60 -3.30
N PHE A 53 3.10 -6.28 -3.44
CA PHE A 53 4.01 -5.41 -4.18
C PHE A 53 5.40 -5.33 -3.54
N GLY A 54 5.51 -5.31 -2.21
CA GLY A 54 6.79 -5.35 -1.49
C GLY A 54 7.57 -6.64 -1.74
N ILE A 55 6.90 -7.80 -1.74
CA ILE A 55 7.51 -9.08 -2.09
C ILE A 55 7.97 -9.08 -3.55
N PHE A 56 7.13 -8.56 -4.45
CA PHE A 56 7.47 -8.45 -5.87
C PHE A 56 8.65 -7.49 -6.10
N ALA A 57 8.74 -6.39 -5.35
CA ALA A 57 9.88 -5.49 -5.37
C ALA A 57 11.18 -6.21 -4.98
N CYS A 58 11.15 -7.07 -3.95
CA CYS A 58 12.29 -7.91 -3.58
C CYS A 58 12.72 -8.84 -4.72
N PHE A 59 11.76 -9.45 -5.42
CA PHE A 59 12.07 -10.28 -6.60
C PHE A 59 12.65 -9.46 -7.77
N LEU A 60 12.17 -8.23 -7.95
CA LEU A 60 12.69 -7.29 -8.94
C LEU A 60 14.14 -6.87 -8.65
N VAL A 61 14.57 -6.84 -7.39
CA VAL A 61 15.95 -6.47 -7.04
C VAL A 61 16.97 -7.40 -7.69
N PHE A 62 16.62 -8.69 -7.82
CA PHE A 62 17.46 -9.70 -8.47
C PHE A 62 17.32 -9.72 -10.00
N ASN A 63 16.29 -9.05 -10.55
CA ASN A 63 16.03 -8.97 -11.98
C ASN A 63 16.37 -7.57 -12.52
N HIS A 64 17.49 -7.44 -13.23
CA HIS A 64 17.98 -6.15 -13.77
C HIS A 64 17.21 -5.61 -14.99
N ILE A 65 15.96 -6.04 -15.20
CA ILE A 65 15.14 -5.64 -16.34
C ILE A 65 14.51 -4.26 -16.04
N GLN A 66 15.11 -3.21 -16.59
CA GLN A 66 14.73 -1.81 -16.35
C GLN A 66 13.25 -1.50 -16.68
N TRP A 67 12.71 -2.09 -17.76
CA TRP A 67 11.31 -1.90 -18.14
C TRP A 67 10.34 -2.41 -17.06
N LEU A 68 10.70 -3.51 -16.41
CA LEU A 68 9.89 -4.16 -15.38
C LEU A 68 9.85 -3.30 -14.10
N TRP A 69 10.94 -2.57 -13.84
CA TRP A 69 11.02 -1.61 -12.73
C TRP A 69 10.13 -0.38 -12.97
N LEU A 70 10.11 0.12 -14.21
CA LEU A 70 9.26 1.26 -14.58
C LEU A 70 7.78 0.91 -14.50
N THR A 71 7.38 -0.25 -15.03
CA THR A 71 5.98 -0.72 -14.96
C THR A 71 5.55 -0.97 -13.52
N PHE A 72 6.44 -1.52 -12.69
CA PHE A 72 6.19 -1.73 -11.27
C PHE A 72 5.99 -0.41 -10.50
N LEU A 73 6.84 0.60 -10.75
CA LEU A 73 6.68 1.93 -10.18
C LEU A 73 5.34 2.55 -10.59
N GLY A 74 5.03 2.52 -11.90
CA GLY A 74 3.76 3.04 -12.42
C GLY A 74 2.54 2.36 -11.79
N ALA A 75 2.56 1.03 -11.66
CA ALA A 75 1.49 0.27 -11.01
C ALA A 75 1.35 0.65 -9.53
N THR A 76 2.46 0.76 -8.80
CA THR A 76 2.45 1.14 -7.38
C THR A 76 1.90 2.56 -7.18
N SER A 77 2.30 3.50 -8.03
CA SER A 77 1.76 4.87 -8.01
C SER A 77 0.25 4.89 -8.27
N PHE A 78 -0.24 4.09 -9.22
CA PHE A 78 -1.67 4.00 -9.52
C PHE A 78 -2.48 3.46 -8.33
N ILE A 79 -1.96 2.43 -7.66
CA ILE A 79 -2.53 1.89 -6.42
C ILE A 79 -2.60 2.97 -5.33
N MET A 80 -1.52 3.74 -5.14
CA MET A 80 -1.50 4.81 -4.14
C MET A 80 -2.52 5.91 -4.45
N VAL A 81 -2.70 6.27 -5.72
CA VAL A 81 -3.75 7.23 -6.13
C VAL A 81 -5.14 6.72 -5.76
N PHE A 82 -5.46 5.45 -6.08
CA PHE A 82 -6.75 4.88 -5.68
C PHE A 82 -6.93 4.77 -4.17
N PHE A 83 -5.86 4.44 -3.44
CA PHE A 83 -5.87 4.43 -1.99
C PHE A 83 -6.23 5.81 -1.44
N VAL A 84 -5.58 6.87 -1.92
CA VAL A 84 -5.83 8.25 -1.47
C VAL A 84 -7.25 8.70 -1.83
N ILE A 85 -7.74 8.41 -3.05
CA ILE A 85 -9.12 8.73 -3.45
C ILE A 85 -10.12 7.99 -2.55
N GLY A 86 -9.89 6.70 -2.30
CA GLY A 86 -10.75 5.88 -1.46
C GLY A 86 -10.73 6.32 0.01
N LEU A 87 -9.59 6.79 0.50
CA LEU A 87 -9.42 7.36 1.83
C LEU A 87 -10.15 8.70 1.95
N ASN A 88 -10.00 9.58 0.96
CA ASN A 88 -10.68 10.89 0.94
C ASN A 88 -12.21 10.73 0.96
N ARG A 89 -12.75 9.75 0.22
CA ARG A 89 -14.18 9.40 0.24
C ARG A 89 -14.69 8.82 1.56
N ARG A 90 -13.81 8.35 2.44
CA ARG A 90 -14.17 7.76 3.75
C ARG A 90 -14.01 8.75 4.90
N ILE A 91 -13.16 9.77 4.72
CA ILE A 91 -12.92 10.82 5.72
C ILE A 91 -13.96 11.95 5.60
N ASN A 92 -14.33 12.31 4.36
CA ASN A 92 -15.24 13.40 4.03
C ASN A 92 -16.68 12.88 3.85
#